data_AF-I1CIU3-F1
#
_entry.id   AF-I1CIU3-F1
#
_cell.length_a   1.000
_cell.length_b   1.000
_cell.length_c   1.000
_cell.angle_alpha   90.00
_cell.angle_beta   90.00
_cell.angle_gamma   90.00
#
_symmetry.space_group_name_H-M   'P 1'
#
loop_
_entity.id
_entity.type
_entity.pdbx_description
1 polymer ?
#
loop_
_entity_poly.entity_id
_entity_poly.type
_entity_poly.pdbx_seq_one_letter_code
_entity_poly.pdbx_strand_id
1 'polypeptide(L)'
;MSFISLIRSNPALAPLFVFAGGGVTAAFTYSLHVLRTHPEVEIDKKNNPYPWQHIHQDENIKLMHTHPDFYKHHGNDKPSSY
;
A
#
# COMPACT_ATOMS: atom_id res chain seq x y z
N MET A 1 -23.38 18.35 22.18
CA MET A 1 -21.96 18.24 22.63
C MET A 1 -21.10 17.90 21.43
N SER A 2 -20.09 18.71 21.12
CA SER A 2 -19.20 18.49 19.97
C SER A 2 -18.00 17.61 20.35
N PHE A 3 -17.51 16.79 19.43
CA PHE A 3 -16.33 15.94 19.61
C PHE A 3 -15.09 16.74 20.05
N ILE A 4 -14.89 17.93 19.49
CA ILE A 4 -13.80 18.84 19.87
C ILE A 4 -13.92 19.28 21.33
N SER A 5 -15.15 19.48 21.82
CA SER A 5 -15.41 19.83 23.22
C SER A 5 -15.12 18.66 24.16
N LEU A 6 -15.23 17.41 23.71
CA LEU A 6 -14.91 16.21 24.50
C LEU A 6 -13.40 16.00 24.63
N ILE A 7 -12.65 16.25 23.56
CA ILE A 7 -11.18 16.20 23.61
C ILE A 7 -10.63 17.34 24.46
N ARG A 8 -11.21 18.54 24.36
CA ARG A 8 -10.78 19.70 25.16
C ARG A 8 -11.06 19.52 26.65
N SER A 9 -12.15 18.84 27.02
CA SER A 9 -12.46 18.54 28.42
C SER A 9 -11.60 17.41 28.98
N ASN A 10 -11.11 16.49 28.14
CA ASN A 10 -10.30 15.34 28.55
C ASN A 10 -9.09 15.16 27.63
N PRO A 11 -8.00 15.91 27.83
CA PRO A 11 -6.84 15.89 26.95
C PRO A 11 -6.13 14.52 26.89
N ALA A 12 -6.27 13.70 27.93
CA ALA A 12 -5.74 12.33 27.97
C ALA A 12 -6.34 11.40 26.90
N LEU A 13 -7.53 11.72 26.35
CA LEU A 13 -8.17 10.92 25.30
C LEU A 13 -7.64 11.23 23.90
N ALA A 14 -6.97 12.37 23.70
CA ALA A 14 -6.42 12.76 22.39
C ALA A 14 -5.48 11.69 21.78
N PRO A 15 -4.46 11.16 22.48
CA PRO A 15 -3.57 10.14 21.91
C PRO A 15 -4.32 8.86 21.53
N LEU A 16 -5.32 8.44 22.29
CA LEU A 16 -6.14 7.26 21.98
C LEU A 16 -6.83 7.41 20.61
N PHE A 17 -7.46 8.56 20.37
CA PHE A 17 -8.13 8.82 19.08
C PHE A 17 -7.15 8.97 17.92
N VAL A 18 -5.95 9.50 18.16
CA VAL A 18 -4.91 9.58 17.13
C VAL A 18 -4.47 8.19 16.69
N PHE A 19 -4.19 7.27 17.62
CA PHE A 19 -3.81 5.91 17.26
C PHE A 19 -4.95 5.12 16.62
N ALA A 20 -6.17 5.23 17.16
CA ALA A 20 -7.33 4.56 16.59
C ALA A 20 -7.67 5.09 15.19
N GLY A 21 -7.72 6.41 15.03
CA GLY A 21 -7.95 7.06 13.75
C GLY A 21 -6.83 6.76 12.75
N GLY A 22 -5.58 6.87 13.20
CA GLY A 22 -4.40 6.51 12.41
C GLY A 22 -4.45 5.07 11.91
N GLY A 23 -4.88 4.11 12.73
CA GLY A 23 -5.06 2.72 12.33
C GLY A 23 -6.10 2.54 11.22
N VAL A 24 -7.27 3.18 11.36
CA VAL A 24 -8.33 3.11 10.34
C VAL A 24 -7.86 3.75 9.02
N THR A 25 -7.25 4.93 9.09
CA THR A 25 -6.72 5.61 7.91
C THR A 25 -5.60 4.80 7.24
N ALA A 26 -4.70 4.19 8.01
CA ALA A 26 -3.65 3.31 7.49
C ALA A 26 -4.23 2.08 6.76
N ALA A 27 -5.24 1.43 7.34
CA ALA A 27 -5.90 0.27 6.73
C ALA A 27 -6.55 0.62 5.38
N PHE A 28 -7.26 1.74 5.32
CA PHE A 28 -7.87 2.22 4.08
C PHE A 28 -6.83 2.61 3.03
N THR A 29 -5.82 3.37 3.42
CA THR A 29 -4.78 3.85 2.49
C THR A 29 -3.96 2.70 1.92
N TYR A 30 -3.58 1.71 2.73
CA TYR A 30 -2.90 0.52 2.24
C TYR A 30 -3.76 -0.29 1.28
N SER A 31 -5.04 -0.51 1.61
CA SER A 31 -5.95 -1.21 0.71
C SER A 31 -6.05 -0.51 -0.65
N LEU A 32 -6.23 0.82 -0.64
CA LEU A 32 -6.26 1.62 -1.87
C LEU A 32 -4.94 1.62 -2.64
N HIS A 33 -3.81 1.50 -1.95
CA HIS A 33 -2.50 1.34 -2.59
C HIS A 33 -2.45 0.01 -3.35
N VAL A 34 -2.77 -1.11 -2.67
CA VAL A 34 -2.76 -2.45 -3.27
C VAL A 34 -3.69 -2.52 -4.48
N LEU A 35 -4.90 -1.98 -4.37
CA LEU A 35 -5.87 -1.95 -5.48
C LEU A 35 -5.37 -1.22 -6.74
N ARG A 36 -4.39 -0.32 -6.61
CA ARG A 36 -3.88 0.50 -7.71
C ARG A 36 -2.56 -0.02 -8.29
N THR A 37 -1.68 -0.54 -7.44
CA THR A 37 -0.31 -0.88 -7.83
C THR A 37 -0.09 -2.38 -7.97
N HIS A 38 -0.88 -3.22 -7.30
CA HIS A 38 -0.67 -4.66 -7.32
C HIS A 38 -1.57 -5.35 -8.35
N PRO A 39 -1.00 -6.09 -9.31
CA PRO A 39 -1.77 -6.81 -10.32
C PRO A 39 -2.50 -8.05 -9.79
N GLU A 40 -2.22 -8.47 -8.56
CA GLU A 40 -2.93 -9.59 -7.91
C GLU A 40 -4.34 -9.21 -7.45
N VAL A 41 -4.61 -7.92 -7.23
CA VAL A 41 -5.90 -7.40 -6.78
C VAL A 41 -6.54 -6.60 -7.91
N GLU A 42 -7.14 -7.32 -8.85
CA GLU A 42 -7.78 -6.70 -10.00
C GLU A 42 -9.30 -6.59 -9.84
N ILE A 43 -9.78 -5.35 -10.00
CA ILE A 43 -11.21 -5.03 -10.03
C ILE A 43 -11.71 -4.93 -11.47
N ASP A 44 -10.86 -4.50 -12.41
CA ASP A 44 -11.22 -4.29 -13.81
C ASP A 44 -10.65 -5.39 -14.73
N LYS A 45 -11.29 -6.56 -14.66
CA LYS A 45 -10.94 -7.71 -15.52
C LYS A 45 -11.27 -7.50 -17.00
N LYS A 46 -12.02 -6.46 -17.35
CA LYS A 46 -12.50 -6.24 -18.72
C LYS A 46 -11.48 -5.49 -19.55
N ASN A 47 -10.83 -4.47 -18.97
CA ASN A 47 -9.85 -3.65 -19.68
C ASN A 47 -8.41 -4.15 -19.50
N ASN A 48 -8.16 -5.03 -18.54
CA ASN A 48 -6.85 -5.62 -18.30
C ASN A 48 -6.98 -7.12 -17.97
N PRO A 49 -7.13 -8.01 -18.97
CA PRO A 49 -7.38 -9.43 -18.70
C PRO A 49 -6.17 -10.19 -18.13
N TYR A 50 -4.95 -9.61 -18.22
CA TYR A 50 -3.69 -10.25 -17.84
C TYR A 50 -2.82 -9.32 -16.99
N PRO A 51 -3.27 -8.92 -15.79
CA PRO A 51 -2.58 -7.92 -14.97
C PRO A 51 -1.16 -8.32 -14.58
N TRP A 52 -0.90 -9.61 -14.41
CA TRP A 52 0.43 -10.14 -14.09
C TRP A 52 1.47 -9.93 -15.20
N GLN A 53 1.07 -9.57 -16.42
CA GLN A 53 2.00 -9.23 -17.50
C GLN A 53 2.64 -7.84 -17.33
N HIS A 54 2.11 -7.01 -16.43
CA HIS A 54 2.60 -5.64 -16.19
C HIS A 54 3.64 -5.54 -15.06
N ILE A 55 4.12 -6.66 -14.52
CA ILE A 55 5.20 -6.65 -13.52
C ILE A 55 6.55 -6.72 -14.23
N HIS A 56 7.35 -5.68 -14.07
CA HIS A 56 8.72 -5.66 -14.56
C HIS A 56 9.71 -6.10 -13.47
N GLN A 57 10.83 -6.70 -13.86
CA GLN A 57 11.86 -7.16 -12.92
C GLN A 57 12.62 -6.01 -12.23
N ASP A 58 12.61 -4.81 -12.81
CA ASP A 58 13.16 -3.59 -12.21
C ASP A 58 12.24 -2.93 -11.20
N GLU A 59 11.01 -3.40 -11.08
CA GLU A 59 10.03 -2.85 -10.15
C GLU A 59 9.91 -3.68 -8.87
N ASN A 60 9.87 -2.98 -7.75
CA ASN A 60 9.58 -3.59 -6.46
C ASN A 60 8.07 -3.51 -6.18
N ILE A 61 7.40 -4.66 -6.22
CA ILE A 61 5.98 -4.75 -5.87
C ILE A 61 5.72 -4.81 -4.35
N LYS A 62 6.73 -4.74 -3.49
CA LYS A 62 6.54 -4.88 -2.04
C LYS A 62 6.26 -3.50 -1.46
N LEU A 63 5.36 -3.41 -0.48
CA LEU A 63 5.09 -2.15 0.22
C LEU A 63 6.38 -1.53 0.80
N MET A 64 7.24 -2.38 1.38
CA MET A 64 8.54 -1.96 1.91
C MET A 64 9.59 -3.00 1.57
N HIS A 65 10.76 -2.52 1.15
CA HIS A 65 11.91 -3.36 0.88
C HIS A 65 13.16 -2.77 1.55
N THR A 66 13.94 -3.63 2.20
CA THR A 66 15.15 -3.20 2.91
C THR A 66 16.29 -2.79 1.96
N HIS A 67 16.28 -3.28 0.71
CA HIS A 67 17.33 -3.03 -0.29
C HIS A 67 16.72 -2.63 -1.65
N PRO A 68 16.15 -1.43 -1.79
CA PRO A 68 15.43 -1.03 -3.01
C PRO A 68 16.32 -1.04 -4.26
N ASP A 69 17.64 -0.87 -4.10
CA ASP A 69 18.59 -0.84 -5.22
C ASP A 69 18.75 -2.19 -5.94
N PHE A 70 18.37 -3.31 -5.29
CA PHE A 70 18.40 -4.63 -5.91
C PHE A 70 17.65 -4.66 -7.25
N TYR A 71 16.41 -4.16 -7.28
CA TYR A 71 15.55 -4.22 -8.46
C TYR A 71 16.10 -3.37 -9.62
N LYS A 72 16.66 -2.19 -9.31
CA LYS A 72 17.28 -1.30 -10.30
C LYS A 72 18.41 -1.96 -11.09
N HIS A 73 19.14 -2.88 -10.47
CA HIS A 73 20.27 -3.55 -11.10
C HIS A 73 19.88 -4.81 -11.90
N HIS A 74 18.70 -5.39 -11.66
CA HIS A 74 18.28 -6.68 -12.23
C HIS A 74 17.16 -6.55 -13.28
N GLY A 75 16.84 -5.33 -13.71
CA GLY A 75 15.80 -5.06 -14.72
C GLY A 75 16.02 -5.69 -16.09
N ASN A 76 17.28 -5.92 -16.46
CA ASN A 76 17.68 -6.45 -17.77
C ASN A 76 18.08 -7.93 -17.73
N ASP A 77 17.95 -8.58 -16.57
CA ASP A 77 18.31 -9.97 -16.42
C ASP A 77 17.24 -10.85 -17.08
N LYS A 78 17.67 -11.62 -18.08
CA LYS A 78 16.79 -12.55 -18.80
C LYS A 78 16.31 -13.60 -17.79
N PRO A 79 15.01 -13.99 -17.80
CA PRO A 79 14.54 -15.07 -16.96
C PRO A 79 15.33 -16.35 -17.27
N SER A 80 15.73 -17.09 -16.24
CA SER A 80 16.52 -18.31 -16.45
C SER A 80 15.69 -19.32 -17.26
N SER A 81 16.18 -19.69 -18.45
CA SER A 81 15.60 -20.81 -19.20
C SER A 81 15.80 -22.10 -18.41
N TYR A 82 14.69 -22.64 -17.91
CA TYR A 82 14.59 -24.04 -17.48
C TYR A 82 14.30 -24.93 -18.68
#